data_AF-A9NMB3-F1
#
_entry.id   AF-A9NMB3-F1
#
_cell.length_a   1.000
_cell.length_b   1.000
_cell.length_c   1.000
_cell.angle_alpha   90.00
_cell.angle_beta   90.00
_cell.angle_gamma   90.00
#
_symmetry.space_group_name_H-M   'P 1'
#
loop_
_entity.id
_entity.type
_entity.pdbx_description
1 polymer ?
#
loop_
_entity_poly.entity_id
_entity_poly.type
_entity_poly.pdbx_seq_one_letter_code
_entity_poly.pdbx_strand_id
1 'polypeptide(L)'
;MIDNPDFKDDPELYVFPSLKYLGIELWQVKSGTLFDNILVSDDPEYAKKVAEETWGKHKDAEKEAFEAEEKKNDEEESKDEEDEDTTDETEEPEEEEDNEEHDEL
;
A
#
# COMPACT_ATOMS: atom_id res chain seq x y z
N MET A 1 25.61 -32.12 -18.73
CA MET A 1 24.92 -31.87 -17.44
C MET A 1 25.22 -33.04 -16.54
N ILE A 2 25.48 -32.82 -15.25
CA ILE A 2 25.76 -33.89 -14.28
C ILE A 2 24.59 -33.87 -13.29
N ASP A 3 23.91 -35.00 -13.14
CA ASP A 3 22.76 -35.11 -12.26
C ASP A 3 23.19 -35.05 -10.79
N ASN A 4 22.38 -34.38 -9.97
CA ASN A 4 22.56 -34.34 -8.53
C ASN A 4 21.97 -35.63 -7.91
N PRO A 5 22.77 -36.53 -7.34
CA PRO A 5 22.27 -37.79 -6.77
C PRO A 5 21.38 -37.59 -5.53
N ASP A 6 21.44 -36.41 -4.89
CA ASP A 6 20.64 -36.11 -3.70
C ASP A 6 19.28 -35.47 -4.04
N PHE A 7 19.02 -35.17 -5.31
CA PHE A 7 17.74 -34.61 -5.73
C PHE A 7 16.62 -35.63 -5.51
N LYS A 8 15.55 -35.19 -4.85
CA LYS A 8 14.33 -35.96 -4.64
C LYS A 8 13.15 -35.09 -5.00
N ASP A 9 12.33 -35.60 -5.91
CA ASP A 9 11.04 -34.99 -6.22
C ASP A 9 10.03 -35.31 -5.11
N ASP A 10 9.15 -34.36 -4.82
CA ASP A 10 8.12 -34.48 -3.79
C ASP A 10 6.77 -34.03 -4.36
N PRO A 11 5.87 -34.98 -4.69
CA PRO A 11 4.55 -34.65 -5.24
C PRO A 11 3.60 -34.05 -4.20
N GLU A 12 3.93 -34.09 -2.90
CA GLU A 12 3.09 -33.60 -1.80
C GLU A 12 3.56 -32.25 -1.26
N LEU A 13 4.50 -31.57 -1.94
CA LEU A 13 5.06 -30.28 -1.52
C LEU A 13 3.99 -29.19 -1.24
N TYR A 14 2.82 -29.29 -1.86
CA TYR A 14 1.70 -28.36 -1.68
C TYR A 14 0.78 -28.69 -0.49
N VAL A 15 0.94 -29.86 0.14
CA VAL A 15 0.03 -30.37 1.17
C VAL A 15 0.46 -29.87 2.55
N PHE A 16 -0.39 -29.05 3.17
CA PHE A 16 -0.23 -28.60 4.55
C PHE A 16 -1.34 -29.21 5.43
N PRO A 17 -1.04 -30.15 6.35
CA PRO A 17 -2.06 -30.94 7.04
C PRO A 17 -3.00 -30.15 7.97
N SER A 18 -2.58 -28.98 8.47
CA SER A 18 -3.37 -28.19 9.41
C SER A 18 -2.92 -26.73 9.40
N LEU A 19 -3.67 -25.87 8.71
CA LEU A 19 -3.56 -24.42 8.81
C LEU A 19 -4.60 -23.90 9.82
N LYS A 20 -4.16 -23.17 10.85
CA LYS A 20 -5.02 -22.73 11.98
C LYS A 20 -5.15 -21.22 12.12
N TYR A 21 -4.14 -20.50 11.65
CA TYR A 21 -4.03 -19.06 11.84
C TYR A 21 -3.73 -18.41 10.50
N LEU A 22 -4.28 -17.21 10.33
CA LEU A 22 -3.91 -16.29 9.28
C LEU A 22 -3.22 -15.11 9.95
N GLY A 23 -2.02 -14.78 9.47
CA GLY A 23 -1.22 -13.67 9.98
C GLY A 23 -0.76 -12.80 8.83
N ILE A 24 -0.81 -11.49 9.03
CA ILE A 24 -0.23 -10.49 8.15
C ILE A 24 0.96 -9.91 8.90
N GLU A 25 2.17 -10.25 8.46
CA GLU A 25 3.43 -9.79 9.05
C GLU A 25 4.26 -9.17 7.92
N LEU A 26 4.58 -7.88 8.07
CA LEU A 26 5.32 -7.11 7.09
C LEU A 26 5.99 -5.89 7.75
N TRP A 27 7.03 -5.40 7.08
CA TRP A 27 7.66 -4.11 7.35
C TRP A 27 7.13 -3.04 6.38
N GLN A 28 6.86 -1.82 6.87
CA GLN A 28 6.47 -0.67 6.03
C GLN A 28 7.32 0.54 6.37
N VAL A 29 7.85 1.23 5.34
CA VAL A 29 8.51 2.54 5.50
C VAL A 29 7.47 3.65 5.58
N LYS A 30 6.46 3.63 4.70
CA LYS A 30 5.28 4.51 4.73
C LYS A 30 4.03 3.67 4.92
N SER A 31 3.23 4.00 5.94
CA SER A 31 1.95 3.34 6.23
C SER A 31 0.84 3.79 5.28
N GLY A 32 -0.30 3.09 5.31
CA GLY A 32 -1.51 3.46 4.54
C GLY A 32 -2.15 2.31 3.77
N THR A 33 -1.52 1.14 3.76
CA THR A 33 -2.10 -0.07 3.15
C THR A 33 -3.29 -0.57 3.97
N LEU A 34 -4.40 -0.83 3.29
CA LEU A 34 -5.60 -1.45 3.86
C LEU A 34 -5.77 -2.83 3.25
N PHE A 35 -6.03 -3.83 4.09
CA PHE A 35 -6.36 -5.20 3.67
C PHE A 35 -7.82 -5.48 4.00
N ASP A 36 -8.57 -5.99 3.02
CA ASP A 36 -9.95 -6.42 3.19
C ASP A 36 -10.22 -7.75 2.45
N ASN A 37 -11.44 -8.27 2.58
CA ASN A 37 -11.93 -9.41 1.78
C ASN A 37 -11.06 -10.69 1.79
N ILE A 38 -10.40 -11.00 2.92
CA ILE A 38 -9.55 -12.19 3.06
C ILE A 38 -10.38 -13.48 2.95
N LEU A 39 -10.15 -14.26 1.89
CA LEU A 39 -10.82 -15.54 1.63
C LEU A 39 -9.81 -16.69 1.55
N VAL A 40 -10.10 -17.79 2.26
CA VAL A 40 -9.42 -19.08 2.11
C VAL A 40 -10.44 -20.09 1.62
N SER A 41 -10.21 -20.66 0.43
CA SER A 41 -11.16 -21.57 -0.25
C SER A 41 -10.40 -22.64 -1.03
N ASP A 42 -10.97 -23.83 -1.12
CA ASP A 42 -10.56 -24.93 -1.99
C ASP A 42 -11.38 -24.99 -3.30
N ASP A 43 -12.39 -24.13 -3.44
CA ASP A 43 -13.23 -23.98 -4.63
C ASP A 43 -12.82 -22.73 -5.44
N PRO A 44 -12.25 -22.89 -6.65
CA PRO A 44 -11.88 -21.77 -7.52
C PRO A 44 -13.06 -20.96 -8.05
N GLU A 45 -14.19 -21.60 -8.34
CA GLU A 45 -15.37 -20.92 -8.88
C GLU A 45 -16.02 -20.04 -7.80
N TYR A 46 -16.08 -20.54 -6.56
CA TYR A 46 -16.51 -19.73 -5.42
C TYR A 46 -15.56 -18.56 -5.17
N ALA A 47 -14.24 -18.80 -5.18
CA ALA A 47 -13.25 -17.73 -5.00
C ALA A 47 -13.39 -16.63 -6.05
N LYS A 48 -13.60 -17.02 -7.32
CA LYS A 48 -13.84 -16.08 -8.42
C LYS A 48 -15.10 -15.26 -8.19
N LYS A 49 -16.20 -15.91 -7.80
CA LYS A 49 -17.45 -15.22 -7.50
C LYS A 49 -17.28 -14.18 -6.39
N VAL A 50 -16.59 -14.53 -5.30
CA VAL A 50 -16.33 -13.58 -4.21
C VAL A 50 -15.49 -12.40 -4.70
N ALA A 51 -14.43 -12.64 -5.49
CA ALA A 51 -13.61 -11.58 -6.06
C ALA A 51 -14.39 -10.64 -6.99
N GLU A 52 -15.31 -11.17 -7.80
CA GLU A 52 -16.21 -10.37 -8.65
C GLU A 52 -17.22 -9.58 -7.81
N GLU A 53 -17.72 -10.16 -6.73
CA GLU A 53 -18.74 -9.55 -5.87
C GLU A 53 -18.21 -8.49 -4.91
N THR A 54 -16.91 -8.51 -4.59
CA THR A 54 -16.22 -7.54 -3.72
C THR A 54 -15.38 -6.57 -4.57
N TRP A 55 -14.10 -6.87 -4.77
CA TRP A 55 -13.15 -6.02 -5.52
C TRP A 55 -13.67 -5.68 -6.91
N GLY A 56 -14.22 -6.67 -7.63
CA GLY A 56 -14.74 -6.48 -8.98
C GLY A 56 -15.87 -5.44 -9.09
N LYS A 57 -16.70 -5.29 -8.05
CA LYS A 57 -17.76 -4.27 -8.01
C LYS A 57 -17.24 -2.89 -7.65
N HIS A 58 -16.18 -2.80 -6.86
CA HIS A 58 -15.71 -1.54 -6.27
C HIS A 58 -14.55 -0.89 -7.03
N LYS A 59 -13.71 -1.69 -7.70
CA LYS A 59 -12.44 -1.25 -8.31
C LYS A 59 -12.54 0.00 -9.20
N ASP A 60 -13.62 0.14 -9.99
CA ASP A 60 -13.73 1.22 -10.96
C ASP A 60 -14.20 2.51 -10.27
N ALA A 61 -15.18 2.40 -9.35
CA ALA A 61 -15.64 3.53 -8.55
C ALA A 61 -14.58 4.02 -7.55
N GLU A 62 -13.82 3.10 -6.94
CA GLU A 62 -12.71 3.45 -6.06
C GLU A 62 -11.58 4.15 -6.81
N LYS A 63 -11.27 3.69 -8.03
CA LYS A 63 -10.29 4.33 -8.89
C LYS A 63 -10.72 5.75 -9.26
N GLU A 64 -11.96 5.95 -9.70
CA GLU A 64 -12.48 7.27 -10.05
C GLU A 64 -12.48 8.22 -8.84
N ALA A 65 -12.86 7.74 -7.66
CA ALA A 65 -12.83 8.53 -6.44
C ALA A 65 -11.40 8.91 -6.03
N PHE A 66 -10.45 7.99 -6.17
CA PHE A 66 -9.04 8.24 -5.89
C PHE A 66 -8.45 9.30 -6.84
N GLU A 67 -8.66 9.15 -8.15
CA GLU A 67 -8.18 10.11 -9.15
C GLU A 67 -8.79 11.51 -8.96
N ALA A 68 -10.06 11.58 -8.56
CA ALA A 68 -10.73 12.85 -8.27
C ALA A 68 -10.20 13.52 -6.99
N GLU A 69 -9.76 12.74 -6.00
CA GLU A 69 -9.17 13.26 -4.78
C GLU A 69 -7.72 13.69 -4.97
N GLU A 70 -6.90 12.90 -5.70
CA GLU A 70 -5.53 13.33 -6.06
C GLU A 70 -5.55 14.65 -6.81
N LYS A 71 -6.45 14.81 -7.80
CA LYS A 71 -6.56 16.07 -8.54
C LYS A 71 -6.94 17.26 -7.65
N LYS A 72 -7.75 17.05 -6.62
CA LYS A 72 -8.08 18.11 -5.65
C LYS A 72 -6.89 18.45 -4.77
N ASN A 73 -6.17 17.45 -4.27
CA ASN A 73 -4.97 17.67 -3.47
C ASN A 73 -3.91 18.41 -4.27
N ASP A 74 -3.66 18.04 -5.52
CA ASP A 74 -2.72 18.73 -6.41
C ASP A 74 -3.15 20.20 -6.66
N GLU A 75 -4.45 20.45 -6.81
CA GLU A 75 -5.02 21.81 -6.99
C GLU A 75 -5.04 22.65 -5.70
N GLU A 76 -4.99 22.04 -4.52
CA GLU A 76 -4.87 22.72 -3.24
C GLU A 76 -3.40 23.02 -2.93
N GLU A 77 -2.50 22.05 -3.10
CA GLU A 77 -1.05 22.20 -2.90
C GLU A 77 -0.47 23.28 -3.83
N SER A 78 -0.92 23.34 -5.10
CA SER A 78 -0.52 24.40 -6.04
C SER A 78 -1.07 25.80 -5.72
N LYS A 79 -2.19 25.92 -5.00
CA LYS A 79 -2.69 27.24 -4.54
C LYS A 79 -1.97 27.70 -3.29
N ASP A 80 -1.64 26.78 -2.38
CA ASP A 80 -0.87 27.11 -1.19
C ASP A 80 0.56 27.56 -1.57
N GLU A 81 1.18 26.97 -2.61
CA GLU A 81 2.47 27.45 -3.15
C GLU A 81 2.38 28.86 -3.80
N GLU A 82 1.27 29.19 -4.48
CA GLU A 82 1.07 30.52 -5.09
C GLU A 82 0.75 31.63 -4.05
N ASP A 83 0.10 31.30 -2.93
CA ASP A 83 -0.16 32.25 -1.84
C ASP A 83 1.10 32.51 -0.98
N GLU A 84 2.04 31.55 -0.86
CA GLU A 84 3.34 31.78 -0.22
C GLU A 84 4.22 32.79 -1.01
N ASP A 85 4.26 32.69 -2.34
CA ASP A 85 5.06 33.56 -3.23
C ASP A 85 4.54 35.02 -3.30
N THR A 86 3.31 35.31 -2.87
CA THR A 86 2.74 36.68 -2.87
C THR A 86 2.85 37.41 -1.53
N THR A 87 3.39 36.77 -0.50
CA THR A 87 3.59 37.39 0.82
C THR A 87 5.02 37.85 1.11
N ASP A 88 5.99 37.58 0.22
CA ASP A 88 7.41 37.91 0.38
C ASP A 88 7.83 39.27 -0.26
N GLU A 89 7.03 40.33 -0.09
CA GLU A 89 7.44 41.70 -0.45
C GLU A 89 7.32 42.73 0.68
N THR A 90 7.27 42.31 1.96
CA THR A 90 7.49 43.25 3.09
C THR A 90 8.27 42.65 4.27
N GLU A 91 9.55 43.09 4.31
CA GLU A 91 10.51 43.23 5.44
C GLU A 91 11.47 42.05 5.79
N GLU A 92 12.77 42.31 5.57
CA GLU A 92 13.97 41.52 5.92
C GLU A 92 14.27 41.45 7.46
N PRO A 93 15.41 40.90 7.94
CA PRO A 93 15.58 39.54 8.45
C PRO A 93 15.96 39.51 9.95
N GLU A 94 15.63 38.44 10.70
CA GLU A 94 16.35 38.13 11.95
C GLU A 94 16.65 36.63 12.06
N GLU A 95 17.75 36.37 12.76
CA GLU A 95 18.74 35.33 12.51
C GLU A 95 18.41 33.91 13.00
N GLU A 96 19.28 33.00 12.54
CA GLU A 96 19.44 31.59 12.87
C GLU A 96 19.24 31.22 14.35
N GLU A 97 18.67 30.04 14.64
CA GLU A 97 19.39 29.00 15.40
C GLU A 97 18.92 27.60 14.98
N ASP A 98 19.91 26.86 14.52
CA ASP A 98 20.07 25.43 14.34
C ASP A 98 19.54 24.61 15.55
N ASN A 99 18.75 23.55 15.30
CA ASN A 99 18.89 22.33 16.09
C ASN A 99 18.38 21.09 15.34
N GLU A 100 19.35 20.31 14.87
CA GLU A 100 19.25 18.91 14.49
C GLU A 100 18.62 18.01 15.59
N GLU A 101 18.20 16.82 15.15
CA GLU A 101 17.87 15.60 15.91
C GLU A 101 16.57 15.58 16.74
N HIS A 102 15.60 14.76 16.30
CA HIS A 102 15.43 13.46 16.96
C HIS A 102 14.64 12.47 16.09
N ASP A 103 15.38 11.45 15.64
CA ASP A 103 14.91 10.14 15.18
C ASP A 103 14.25 9.38 16.35
N GLU A 104 13.57 8.26 16.08
CA GLU A 104 12.95 7.32 17.03
C GLU A 104 11.51 7.61 17.51
N LEU A 105 10.57 6.84 16.94
CA LEU A 105 9.71 5.90 17.69
C LEU A 105 9.10 4.82 16.77
#